data_AF-A0A821JSH8-F1
#
_entry.id   AF-A0A821JSH8-F1
#
_cell.length_a   1.000
_cell.length_b   1.000
_cell.length_c   1.000
_cell.angle_alpha   90.00
_cell.angle_beta   90.00
_cell.angle_gamma   90.00
#
_symmetry.space_group_name_H-M   'P 1'
#
loop_
_entity.id
_entity.type
_entity.pdbx_description
1 polymer ?
#
loop_
_entity_poly.entity_id
_entity_poly.type
_entity_poly.pdbx_seq_one_letter_code
_entity_poly.pdbx_strand_id
1 'polypeptide(L)'
;FPDMDESSKEKLIKTIKHIFENGGTRIYCGYVDDPRNTDNSWMETTVYNFHDENNEHLGLLNVQAGDDAAHAFWRDLDSQMPLFASHADFLRRVAYLHKAHW
;
A
#
# COMPACT_ATOMS: atom_id res chain seq x y z
N PHE A 1 3.20 -18.24 -4.47
CA PHE A 1 4.31 -18.32 -5.44
C PHE A 1 4.80 -19.76 -5.63
N PRO A 2 3.96 -20.72 -6.08
CA PRO A 2 4.39 -22.10 -6.23
C PRO A 2 5.42 -22.27 -7.37
N ASP A 3 5.32 -21.46 -8.42
CA ASP A 3 6.09 -21.62 -9.67
C ASP A 3 7.35 -20.75 -9.77
N MET A 4 7.67 -19.98 -8.71
CA MET A 4 8.85 -19.11 -8.72
C MET A 4 10.07 -19.88 -8.20
N ASP A 5 11.21 -19.77 -8.87
CA ASP A 5 12.44 -20.41 -8.42
C ASP A 5 12.94 -19.80 -7.10
N GLU A 6 13.68 -20.58 -6.32
CA GLU A 6 14.13 -20.17 -4.98
C GLU A 6 15.07 -18.96 -5.01
N SER A 7 15.91 -18.82 -6.04
CA SER A 7 16.81 -17.65 -6.15
C SER A 7 16.03 -16.36 -6.37
N SER A 8 15.03 -16.40 -7.25
CA SER A 8 14.12 -15.28 -7.48
C SER A 8 13.31 -14.93 -6.23
N LYS A 9 12.84 -15.93 -5.47
CA LYS A 9 12.17 -15.74 -4.17
C LYS A 9 13.07 -15.03 -3.18
N GLU A 10 14.31 -15.49 -3.01
CA GLU A 10 15.27 -14.86 -2.10
C GLU A 10 15.55 -13.40 -2.48
N LYS A 11 15.75 -13.13 -3.76
CA LYS A 11 15.98 -11.76 -4.27
C LYS A 11 14.78 -10.86 -4.01
N LEU A 12 13.56 -11.37 -4.24
CA LEU A 12 12.32 -10.66 -3.97
C LEU A 12 12.20 -10.32 -2.48
N ILE A 13 12.36 -11.32 -1.61
CA ILE A 13 12.28 -11.14 -0.15
C ILE A 13 13.31 -10.11 0.32
N LYS A 14 14.55 -10.18 -0.18
CA LYS A 14 15.61 -9.21 0.15
C LYS A 14 15.23 -7.79 -0.26
N THR A 15 14.63 -7.63 -1.46
CA THR A 15 14.17 -6.34 -1.99
C THR A 15 13.06 -5.76 -1.12
N ILE A 16 12.03 -6.56 -0.80
CA ILE A 16 10.90 -6.13 0.05
C ILE A 16 11.40 -5.73 1.45
N LYS A 17 12.27 -6.56 2.07
CA LYS A 17 12.86 -6.25 3.38
C LYS A 17 13.60 -4.93 3.35
N HIS A 18 14.44 -4.71 2.34
CA HIS A 18 15.20 -3.47 2.22
C HIS A 18 14.28 -2.24 2.16
N ILE A 19 13.23 -2.28 1.35
CA ILE A 19 12.24 -1.18 1.24
C ILE A 19 11.54 -0.94 2.58
N PHE A 20 11.16 -2.00 3.29
CA PHE A 20 10.36 -1.89 4.52
C PHE A 20 11.21 -1.43 5.71
N GLU A 21 12.49 -1.77 5.73
CA GLU A 21 13.44 -1.38 6.79
C GLU A 21 14.00 0.04 6.59
N ASN A 22 14.18 0.47 5.33
CA ASN A 22 14.90 1.71 5.01
C ASN A 22 14.01 2.80 4.41
N GLY A 23 12.77 2.48 4.06
CA GLY A 23 11.78 3.42 3.52
C GLY A 23 10.60 3.62 4.46
N GLY A 24 9.46 3.99 3.89
CA GLY A 24 8.19 4.10 4.61
C GLY A 24 8.01 5.46 5.29
N THR A 25 7.11 6.27 4.75
CA THR A 25 6.64 7.50 5.40
C THR A 25 5.29 7.25 6.04
N ARG A 26 5.15 7.53 7.34
CA ARG A 26 3.86 7.43 8.03
C ARG A 26 2.92 8.55 7.57
N ILE A 27 1.82 8.18 6.95
CA ILE A 27 0.80 9.11 6.41
C ILE A 27 -0.29 9.40 7.43
N TYR A 28 -0.65 8.39 8.22
CA TYR A 28 -1.73 8.46 9.19
C TYR A 28 -1.51 7.46 10.33
N CYS A 29 -1.96 7.82 11.53
CA CYS A 29 -2.05 6.92 12.67
C CYS A 29 -3.21 7.40 13.55
N GLY A 30 -4.20 6.53 13.78
CA GLY A 30 -5.30 6.79 14.68
C GLY A 30 -6.62 6.24 14.18
N TYR A 31 -7.70 6.82 14.72
CA TYR A 31 -9.10 6.43 14.49
C TYR A 31 -9.51 6.35 13.01
N VAL A 32 -10.36 5.39 12.66
CA VAL A 32 -11.02 5.33 11.35
C VAL A 32 -12.52 5.25 11.56
N ASP A 33 -13.26 6.06 10.81
CA ASP A 33 -14.71 5.97 10.75
C ASP A 33 -15.10 4.72 9.96
N ASP A 34 -15.44 3.67 10.70
CA ASP A 34 -15.72 2.34 10.19
C ASP A 34 -17.10 1.88 10.69
N PRO A 35 -17.94 1.28 9.83
CA PRO A 35 -19.29 0.85 10.22
C PRO A 35 -19.33 -0.18 11.36
N ARG A 36 -18.19 -0.76 11.73
CA ARG A 36 -18.05 -1.68 12.87
C ARG A 36 -17.86 -0.97 14.22
N ASN A 37 -17.65 0.34 14.22
CA ASN A 37 -17.44 1.11 15.44
C ASN A 37 -18.69 1.09 16.34
N THR A 38 -18.47 1.06 17.65
CA THR A 38 -19.49 1.12 18.71
C THR A 38 -19.03 2.08 19.80
N ASP A 39 -19.90 2.38 20.78
CA ASP A 39 -19.58 3.27 21.90
C ASP A 39 -18.32 2.87 22.70
N ASN A 40 -17.97 1.57 22.70
CA ASN A 40 -16.88 1.02 23.50
C ASN A 40 -15.81 0.28 22.70
N SER A 41 -15.86 0.31 21.36
CA SER A 41 -14.88 -0.36 20.50
C SER A 41 -14.82 0.32 19.14
N TRP A 42 -13.61 0.64 18.68
CA TRP A 42 -13.40 1.34 17.42
C TRP A 42 -12.20 0.77 16.65
N MET A 43 -12.16 1.06 15.35
CA MET A 43 -11.03 0.76 14.49
C MET A 43 -10.01 1.91 14.53
N GLU A 44 -8.74 1.55 14.67
CA GLU A 44 -7.61 2.43 14.38
C GLU A 44 -6.77 1.82 13.27
N THR A 45 -6.08 2.66 12.51
CA THR A 45 -5.14 2.21 11.49
C THR A 45 -3.87 3.04 11.52
N THR A 46 -2.77 2.41 11.11
CA THR A 46 -1.53 3.12 10.80
C THR A 46 -1.23 2.92 9.33
N VAL A 47 -1.13 4.02 8.58
CA VAL A 47 -0.87 4.01 7.14
C VAL A 47 0.56 4.44 6.90
N TYR A 48 1.31 3.61 6.20
CA TYR A 48 2.63 3.93 5.68
C TYR A 48 2.59 3.95 4.15
N ASN A 49 3.30 4.89 3.56
CA ASN A 49 3.60 4.91 2.14
C ASN A 49 5.05 4.50 1.92
N PHE A 50 5.25 3.39 1.22
CA PHE A 50 6.56 2.95 0.73
C PHE A 50 6.65 3.38 -0.73
N HIS A 51 7.53 4.33 -0.99
CA HIS A 51 7.67 4.96 -2.30
C HIS A 51 8.94 4.49 -2.99
N ASP A 52 8.83 4.18 -4.28
CA ASP A 52 9.95 3.77 -5.14
C ASP A 52 10.15 4.85 -6.22
N GLU A 53 10.99 5.84 -5.92
CA GLU A 53 11.21 7.01 -6.78
C GLU A 53 11.81 6.63 -8.14
N ASN A 54 12.70 5.64 -8.17
CA ASN A 54 13.49 5.31 -9.36
C ASN A 54 12.95 4.09 -10.13
N ASN A 55 11.86 3.46 -9.66
CA ASN A 55 11.35 2.19 -10.18
C ASN A 55 12.37 1.05 -10.15
N GLU A 56 13.30 1.08 -9.19
CA GLU A 56 14.37 0.08 -9.09
C GLU A 56 13.96 -1.13 -8.26
N HIS A 57 12.81 -1.07 -7.57
CA HIS A 57 12.40 -2.06 -6.59
C HIS A 57 10.94 -2.50 -6.76
N LEU A 58 9.98 -1.72 -6.26
CA LEU A 58 8.55 -2.04 -6.24
C LEU A 58 7.94 -2.05 -7.64
N GLY A 59 8.39 -1.15 -8.52
CA GLY A 59 7.86 -1.04 -9.88
C GLY A 59 8.10 -2.29 -10.74
N LEU A 60 9.05 -3.14 -10.36
CA LEU A 60 9.38 -4.38 -11.06
C LEU A 60 8.59 -5.60 -10.56
N LEU A 61 7.78 -5.44 -9.51
CA LEU A 61 7.05 -6.53 -8.90
C LEU A 61 5.83 -6.91 -9.73
N ASN A 62 5.75 -8.19 -10.10
CA ASN A 62 4.53 -8.78 -10.63
C ASN A 62 3.57 -9.04 -9.47
N VAL A 63 2.61 -8.13 -9.27
CA VAL A 63 1.60 -8.23 -8.21
C VAL A 63 0.54 -9.26 -8.60
N GLN A 64 0.21 -10.13 -7.65
CA GLN A 64 -0.82 -11.16 -7.81
C GLN A 64 -1.78 -11.09 -6.64
N ALA A 65 -3.07 -11.28 -6.92
CA ALA A 65 -4.07 -11.31 -5.89
C ALA A 65 -3.88 -12.55 -5.00
N GLY A 66 -3.99 -12.35 -3.68
CA GLY A 66 -4.11 -13.45 -2.72
C GLY A 66 -5.50 -14.08 -2.77
N ASP A 67 -5.75 -15.03 -1.87
CA ASP A 67 -7.05 -15.68 -1.69
C ASP A 67 -8.18 -14.71 -1.31
N ASP A 68 -7.87 -13.65 -0.56
CA ASP A 68 -8.84 -12.64 -0.12
C ASP A 68 -9.04 -11.46 -1.11
N ALA A 69 -8.43 -11.51 -2.30
CA ALA A 69 -8.55 -10.45 -3.31
C ALA A 69 -8.91 -11.03 -4.69
N ALA A 70 -9.82 -10.37 -5.41
CA ALA A 70 -10.16 -10.78 -6.78
C ALA A 70 -9.04 -10.43 -7.78
N HIS A 71 -8.47 -9.22 -7.65
CA HIS A 71 -7.46 -8.69 -8.56
C HIS A 71 -6.42 -7.85 -7.79
N ALA A 72 -5.18 -7.84 -8.28
CA ALA A 72 -4.11 -6.97 -7.81
C ALA A 72 -3.30 -6.48 -9.03
N PHE A 73 -3.12 -5.17 -9.13
CA PHE A 73 -2.36 -4.53 -10.22
C PHE A 73 -1.94 -3.12 -9.79
N TRP A 74 -0.91 -2.58 -10.45
CA TRP A 74 -0.53 -1.19 -10.34
C TRP A 74 -1.50 -0.31 -11.13
N ARG A 75 -1.91 0.82 -10.55
CA ARG A 75 -2.86 1.75 -11.15
C ARG A 75 -2.46 3.19 -10.88
N ASP A 76 -2.67 4.05 -11.85
CA ASP A 76 -2.53 5.49 -11.69
C ASP A 76 -3.49 6.03 -10.62
N LEU A 77 -3.01 7.01 -9.86
CA LEU A 77 -3.80 7.62 -8.81
C LEU A 77 -4.75 8.69 -9.36
N ASP A 78 -6.01 8.59 -8.96
CA ASP A 78 -7.09 9.47 -9.43
C ASP A 78 -8.09 9.76 -8.29
N SER A 79 -8.42 11.03 -8.08
CA SER A 79 -9.38 11.50 -7.07
C SER A 79 -10.79 10.95 -7.22
N GLN A 80 -11.19 10.47 -8.40
CA GLN A 80 -12.51 9.91 -8.67
C GLN A 80 -12.60 8.40 -8.41
N MET A 81 -11.51 7.76 -7.95
CA MET A 81 -11.51 6.34 -7.67
C MET A 81 -12.49 5.99 -6.53
N PRO A 82 -13.45 5.08 -6.76
CA PRO A 82 -14.35 4.62 -5.70
C PRO A 82 -13.58 3.66 -4.79
N LEU A 83 -13.06 4.21 -3.69
CA LEU A 83 -12.29 3.46 -2.71
C LEU A 83 -13.11 3.25 -1.43
N PHE A 84 -12.86 2.11 -0.78
CA PHE A 84 -13.55 1.76 0.45
C PHE A 84 -13.09 2.66 1.62
N ALA A 85 -14.02 3.04 2.50
CA ALA A 85 -13.73 3.80 3.73
C ALA A 85 -12.82 5.02 3.49
N SER A 86 -11.85 5.25 4.37
CA SER A 86 -10.98 6.43 4.34
C SER A 86 -9.76 6.30 3.40
N HIS A 87 -9.70 5.29 2.52
CA HIS A 87 -8.54 5.10 1.65
C HIS A 87 -8.29 6.28 0.71
N ALA A 88 -9.34 6.92 0.19
CA ALA A 88 -9.21 8.10 -0.67
C ALA A 88 -8.49 9.25 0.07
N ASP A 89 -8.81 9.49 1.34
CA ASP A 89 -8.16 10.53 2.14
C ASP A 89 -6.68 10.25 2.37
N PHE A 90 -6.32 8.98 2.56
CA PHE A 90 -4.91 8.59 2.73
C PHE A 90 -4.13 8.76 1.43
N LEU A 91 -4.67 8.32 0.30
CA LEU A 91 -4.01 8.49 -0.99
C LEU A 91 -3.92 9.97 -1.39
N ARG A 92 -4.90 10.80 -1.03
CA ARG A 92 -4.81 12.24 -1.21
C ARG A 92 -3.58 12.80 -0.51
N ARG A 93 -3.36 12.42 0.76
CA ARG A 93 -2.17 12.85 1.52
C ARG A 93 -0.86 12.39 0.89
N VAL A 94 -0.83 11.16 0.34
CA VAL A 94 0.31 10.64 -0.41
C VAL A 94 0.56 11.47 -1.68
N ALA A 95 -0.48 11.81 -2.44
CA ALA A 95 -0.37 12.65 -3.62
C ALA A 95 0.23 14.03 -3.27
N TYR A 96 -0.28 14.67 -2.22
CA TYR A 96 0.26 15.94 -1.73
C TYR A 96 1.71 15.84 -1.27
N LEU A 97 2.08 14.77 -0.55
CA LEU A 97 3.46 14.53 -0.08
C LEU A 97 4.44 14.50 -1.26
N HIS A 98 4.09 13.81 -2.33
CA HIS A 98 4.92 13.63 -3.53
C HIS A 98 4.71 14.69 -4.62
N LYS A 99 3.83 15.68 -4.37
CA LYS A 99 3.41 16.68 -5.37
C LYS A 99 2.90 16.04 -6.67
N ALA A 100 2.20 14.91 -6.53
CA ALA A 100 1.63 14.16 -7.64
C ALA A 100 0.23 14.67 -8.02
N HIS A 101 -0.29 14.17 -9.14
CA HIS A 101 -1.66 14.38 -9.57
C HIS A 101 -2.68 13.85 -8.53
N TRP A 102 -3.83 14.53 -8.41
CA TRP A 102 -4.98 14.12 -7.60
C TRP A 102 -6.28 14.42 -8.35
#